data_AF-A0A7L0MQT7-F1
#
_entry.id   AF-A0A7L0MQT7-F1
#
_cell.length_a   1.000
_cell.length_b   1.000
_cell.length_c   1.000
_cell.angle_alpha   90.00
_cell.angle_beta   90.00
_cell.angle_gamma   90.00
#
_symmetry.space_group_name_H-M   'P 1'
#
loop_
_entity.id
_entity.type
_entity.pdbx_description
1 polymer ?
#
loop_
_entity_poly.entity_id
_entity_poly.type
_entity_poly.pdbx_seq_one_letter_code
_entity_poly.pdbx_strand_id
1 'polypeptide(L)'
;MRVNKTYSCIPAEEKGIHIINIRAIEDIGYDQHESTLLNSLSKNPDADCKYGLYFRDGKRKVDYILVYQYKKSSAGRTVTRRAHNDSTARSTKQEQPLPGKGVQLEMGESEPHMDYHEDDKRFRREEYEGNLVEAGLELEHDEDTKIHGIGFVKIHAPWNVLCREAEFLKLKMPTKKMYQINQTHGLLKKINSVIQKLTEPIQPKVAEHKPQTVKRLSYPFSREKQHLFDLSDRDSFFDSKTRSTIVYEILKRTTCTKAKYSMGITSLLANGVYSAAYPLHDGDYEGENVEPNDRKLLCEEWASYGVFYKYQPIDLVRKYFGEKIGLYFAWLGVYTQMLIPASVVGIIVFLYGCATVDENIPSMEMCDQRNNITMCPLCDRTCSYWKMSSACATARASHLFDNPATVFFSVFMALWAATFMEHWKRKQMRLNYRWDLTGFEEEEDHPRAEYEAKVLEKSLRKDHKHKETDKEKLTWKDRFPAYLTNFVGIIFMVGLTFAIVFGVIIYRISTAAALAISSTPSGRSSVRVTVTATAVIINLVVIIILDEVYGCIARWLTQI
;
A
#
# COMPACT_ATOMS: atom_id res chain seq x y z
N MET A 1 33.86 49.28 -26.26
CA MET A 1 34.98 50.15 -25.84
C MET A 1 35.67 49.50 -24.64
N ARG A 2 36.99 49.26 -24.75
CA ARG A 2 38.06 49.12 -23.70
C ARG A 2 37.70 48.30 -22.44
N VAL A 3 38.27 47.12 -22.16
CA VAL A 3 39.69 46.72 -21.92
C VAL A 3 40.45 47.62 -20.94
N ASN A 4 40.72 47.09 -19.72
CA ASN A 4 42.04 47.03 -19.04
C ASN A 4 41.86 46.43 -17.62
N LYS A 5 42.46 45.26 -17.32
CA LYS A 5 43.81 44.99 -16.76
C LYS A 5 43.90 45.22 -15.25
N THR A 6 44.21 44.17 -14.47
CA THR A 6 45.55 43.95 -13.88
C THR A 6 45.63 42.61 -13.13
N TYR A 7 46.76 41.92 -13.35
CA TYR A 7 47.21 40.67 -12.71
C TYR A 7 47.79 40.90 -11.31
N SER A 8 47.79 39.87 -10.46
CA SER A 8 48.96 39.51 -9.63
C SER A 8 48.88 38.05 -9.17
N CYS A 9 50.04 37.38 -9.13
CA CYS A 9 50.29 35.97 -8.89
C CYS A 9 51.00 35.75 -7.53
N ILE A 10 50.64 34.64 -6.82
CA ILE A 10 51.51 33.65 -6.11
C ILE A 10 52.26 34.17 -4.84
N PRO A 11 52.45 33.39 -3.73
CA PRO A 11 52.84 31.97 -3.70
C PRO A 11 52.15 30.99 -2.73
N ALA A 12 52.44 29.72 -3.04
CA ALA A 12 52.24 28.52 -2.27
C ALA A 12 53.23 28.39 -1.11
N GLU A 13 52.81 27.67 -0.05
CA GLU A 13 53.72 26.98 0.86
C GLU A 13 53.09 25.65 1.31
N GLU A 14 53.82 24.56 1.05
CA GLU A 14 53.63 23.21 1.57
C GLU A 14 54.21 23.06 2.98
N LYS A 15 53.68 22.06 3.72
CA LYS A 15 54.24 21.23 4.83
C LYS A 15 53.27 21.22 6.02
N GLY A 16 53.01 20.12 6.73
CA GLY A 16 53.57 18.78 6.72
C GLY A 16 52.70 17.86 7.57
N ILE A 17 52.86 16.56 7.36
CA ILE A 17 52.19 15.46 8.04
C ILE A 17 52.78 15.29 9.44
N HIS A 18 51.95 15.02 10.46
CA HIS A 18 52.37 14.24 11.63
C HIS A 18 51.21 13.40 12.17
N ILE A 19 51.45 12.08 12.16
CA ILE A 19 50.68 11.03 12.80
C ILE A 19 51.24 10.85 14.22
N ILE A 20 50.38 10.78 15.23
CA ILE A 20 50.64 10.00 16.45
C ILE A 20 49.34 9.27 16.84
N ASN A 21 49.48 7.95 16.91
CA ASN A 21 48.54 6.95 17.41
C ASN A 21 48.92 6.64 18.88
N ILE A 22 47.98 6.17 19.72
CA ILE A 22 48.16 5.12 20.76
C ILE A 22 46.90 4.96 21.64
N ARG A 23 46.35 3.73 21.59
CA ARG A 23 45.73 2.83 22.62
C ARG A 23 44.61 3.38 23.54
N ALA A 24 43.38 2.82 23.52
CA ALA A 24 42.90 1.47 23.88
C ALA A 24 42.82 1.21 25.40
N ILE A 25 41.64 0.79 25.89
CA ILE A 25 41.37 -0.33 26.83
C ILE A 25 39.85 -0.42 27.15
N GLU A 26 39.28 -1.59 26.82
CA GLU A 26 38.30 -2.48 27.52
C GLU A 26 36.93 -1.94 27.98
N ASP A 27 35.81 -2.47 27.47
CA ASP A 27 35.15 -3.80 27.65
C ASP A 27 34.29 -3.89 28.92
N ILE A 28 32.96 -3.89 28.74
CA ILE A 28 31.99 -4.65 29.56
C ILE A 28 30.88 -5.13 28.63
N GLY A 29 30.84 -6.46 28.42
CA GLY A 29 29.81 -7.15 27.66
C GLY A 29 28.53 -7.41 28.46
N TYR A 30 27.44 -7.68 27.73
CA TYR A 30 26.29 -8.41 28.25
C TYR A 30 25.80 -9.40 27.20
N ASP A 31 25.55 -10.61 27.69
CA ASP A 31 25.51 -11.88 26.97
C ASP A 31 24.20 -12.11 26.20
N GLN A 32 24.35 -12.69 25.01
CA GLN A 32 23.29 -13.05 24.08
C GLN A 32 23.21 -14.58 24.05
N HIS A 33 22.46 -15.17 24.98
CA HIS A 33 22.45 -16.61 25.15
C HIS A 33 21.05 -17.17 25.42
N GLU A 34 20.07 -16.89 24.55
CA GLU A 34 18.78 -17.62 24.59
C GLU A 34 18.01 -17.74 23.25
N SER A 35 18.55 -17.24 22.14
CA SER A 35 17.90 -17.33 20.81
C SER A 35 18.50 -18.40 19.88
N THR A 36 19.55 -19.11 20.31
CA THR A 36 20.35 -20.00 19.45
C THR A 36 19.81 -21.43 19.35
N LEU A 37 18.78 -21.80 20.13
CA LEU A 37 18.29 -23.20 20.20
C LEU A 37 17.03 -23.49 19.38
N LEU A 38 16.46 -22.51 18.67
CA LEU A 38 15.32 -22.72 17.76
C LEU A 38 15.64 -22.53 16.26
N ASN A 39 16.88 -22.13 15.92
CA ASN A 39 17.33 -21.96 14.53
C ASN A 39 18.12 -23.15 13.97
N SER A 40 18.24 -24.27 14.70
CA SER A 40 19.04 -25.42 14.26
C SER A 40 18.25 -26.52 13.52
N LEU A 41 16.98 -26.31 13.18
CA LEU A 41 16.17 -27.26 12.39
C LEU A 41 15.63 -26.63 11.10
N SER A 42 16.55 -26.26 10.23
CA SER A 42 16.54 -26.48 8.78
C SER A 42 17.51 -25.49 8.14
N LYS A 43 18.79 -25.87 8.10
CA LYS A 43 19.71 -25.25 7.14
C LYS A 43 19.14 -25.54 5.75
N ASN A 44 18.55 -24.50 5.16
CA ASN A 44 17.95 -24.54 3.84
C ASN A 44 19.08 -24.82 2.82
N PRO A 45 19.09 -25.95 2.11
CA PRO A 45 20.12 -26.22 1.11
C PRO A 45 19.99 -25.31 -0.13
N ASP A 46 18.95 -24.48 -0.20
CA ASP A 46 18.71 -23.48 -1.25
C ASP A 46 19.03 -22.03 -0.81
N ALA A 47 19.68 -21.83 0.34
CA ALA A 47 20.15 -20.50 0.75
C ALA A 47 21.17 -19.88 -0.25
N ASP A 48 21.69 -20.69 -1.18
CA ASP A 48 22.57 -20.28 -2.28
C ASP A 48 21.87 -20.22 -3.65
N CYS A 49 20.53 -20.13 -3.71
CA CYS A 49 19.85 -19.96 -4.99
C CYS A 49 20.00 -18.52 -5.52
N LYS A 50 21.17 -18.21 -6.09
CA LYS A 50 21.46 -17.00 -6.89
C LYS A 50 20.52 -16.81 -8.09
N TYR A 51 19.60 -17.75 -8.34
CA TYR A 51 18.71 -17.81 -9.51
C TYR A 51 17.25 -17.40 -9.21
N GLY A 52 16.95 -16.78 -8.08
CA GLY A 52 15.56 -16.35 -7.77
C GLY A 52 15.06 -15.16 -8.60
N LEU A 53 15.94 -14.20 -8.91
CA LEU A 53 15.63 -12.98 -9.68
C LEU A 53 15.83 -13.13 -11.18
N TYR A 54 16.44 -14.22 -11.60
CA TYR A 54 16.80 -14.50 -12.98
C TYR A 54 16.19 -15.83 -13.41
N PHE A 55 16.15 -16.07 -14.72
CA PHE A 55 15.84 -17.38 -15.27
C PHE A 55 16.94 -18.38 -14.88
N ARG A 56 16.72 -19.68 -15.13
CA ARG A 56 17.71 -20.73 -14.83
C ARG A 56 19.06 -20.52 -15.54
N ASP A 57 19.09 -19.69 -16.57
CA ASP A 57 20.32 -19.29 -17.28
C ASP A 57 21.15 -18.21 -16.57
N GLY A 58 20.62 -17.58 -15.51
CA GLY A 58 21.27 -16.51 -14.76
C GLY A 58 21.48 -15.20 -15.54
N LYS A 59 20.90 -15.05 -16.73
CA LYS A 59 21.07 -13.88 -17.59
C LYS A 59 19.81 -13.04 -17.69
N ARG A 60 18.66 -13.69 -17.87
CA ARG A 60 17.39 -12.99 -18.08
C ARG A 60 16.72 -12.67 -16.75
N LYS A 61 16.51 -11.38 -16.47
CA LYS A 61 15.84 -10.94 -15.25
C LYS A 61 14.35 -11.26 -15.30
N VAL A 62 13.79 -11.79 -14.21
CA VAL A 62 12.35 -12.01 -14.06
C VAL A 62 11.65 -10.67 -13.82
N ASP A 63 10.75 -10.29 -14.72
CA ASP A 63 10.01 -9.03 -14.65
C ASP A 63 8.63 -9.20 -13.98
N TYR A 64 8.03 -10.38 -14.11
CA TYR A 64 6.70 -10.69 -13.59
C TYR A 64 6.52 -12.20 -13.35
N ILE A 65 5.64 -12.57 -12.43
CA ILE A 65 5.30 -13.96 -12.13
C ILE A 65 3.79 -14.17 -12.25
N LEU A 66 3.39 -15.27 -12.89
CA LEU A 66 2.04 -15.83 -12.81
C LEU A 66 2.06 -17.11 -11.97
N VAL A 67 1.07 -17.27 -11.12
CA VAL A 67 0.91 -18.45 -10.25
C VAL A 67 -0.37 -19.15 -10.62
N TYR A 68 -0.32 -20.46 -10.81
CA TYR A 68 -1.50 -21.29 -11.00
C TYR A 68 -1.44 -22.52 -10.10
N GLN A 69 -2.62 -23.05 -9.77
CA GLN A 69 -2.75 -24.32 -9.08
C GLN A 69 -3.04 -25.41 -10.12
N TYR A 70 -2.40 -26.56 -9.97
CA TYR A 70 -2.64 -27.72 -10.82
C TYR A 70 -2.67 -29.00 -9.99
N LYS A 71 -3.56 -29.94 -10.32
CA LYS A 71 -3.57 -31.27 -9.71
C LYS A 71 -2.72 -32.21 -10.57
N LYS A 72 -1.65 -32.77 -10.00
CA LYS A 72 -0.90 -33.83 -10.67
C LYS A 72 -1.76 -35.11 -10.63
N SER A 73 -2.30 -35.53 -11.77
CA SER A 73 -3.02 -36.80 -11.87
C SER A 73 -2.08 -37.94 -11.47
N SER A 74 -2.46 -38.74 -10.47
CA SER A 74 -1.69 -39.93 -10.06
C SER A 74 -1.90 -41.10 -11.03
N ALA A 75 -1.81 -40.86 -12.33
CA ALA A 75 -1.93 -41.87 -13.38
C ALA A 75 -0.56 -42.07 -14.04
N GLY A 76 0.28 -42.87 -13.39
CA GLY A 76 1.63 -43.14 -13.89
C GLY A 76 2.34 -44.28 -13.17
N ARG A 77 1.63 -45.38 -12.83
CA ARG A 77 2.32 -46.65 -12.57
C ARG A 77 2.70 -47.26 -13.91
N THR A 78 3.98 -47.10 -14.23
CA THR A 78 4.79 -47.74 -15.24
C THR A 78 4.23 -49.12 -15.66
N VAL A 79 3.75 -49.23 -16.90
CA VAL A 79 3.55 -50.53 -17.57
C VAL A 79 4.94 -51.06 -17.93
N THR A 80 5.58 -51.78 -17.01
CA THR A 80 6.75 -52.59 -17.33
C THR A 80 6.31 -53.88 -18.01
N ARG A 81 6.52 -53.91 -19.32
CA ARG A 81 6.48 -55.09 -20.19
C ARG A 81 7.54 -56.10 -19.70
N ARG A 82 7.13 -57.27 -19.19
CA ARG A 82 7.98 -58.46 -19.10
C ARG A 82 7.24 -59.66 -19.68
N ALA A 83 7.91 -60.32 -20.61
CA ALA A 83 7.46 -61.49 -21.34
C ALA A 83 7.70 -62.79 -20.55
N HIS A 84 6.78 -63.74 -20.76
CA HIS A 84 6.89 -65.20 -20.76
C HIS A 84 7.64 -65.96 -19.64
N ASN A 85 6.94 -66.84 -18.90
CA ASN A 85 6.89 -68.28 -19.21
C ASN A 85 5.93 -69.10 -18.30
N ASP A 86 5.22 -70.02 -18.96
CA ASP A 86 4.76 -71.37 -18.60
C ASP A 86 3.94 -71.74 -17.34
N SER A 87 2.69 -72.16 -17.65
CA SER A 87 2.13 -73.50 -17.43
C SER A 87 1.39 -73.88 -16.13
N THR A 88 0.27 -74.60 -16.34
CA THR A 88 -0.55 -75.44 -15.41
C THR A 88 -1.46 -74.70 -14.42
N ALA A 89 -2.72 -75.07 -14.15
CA ALA A 89 -3.57 -76.19 -14.53
C ALA A 89 -5.08 -75.83 -14.41
N ARG A 90 -5.90 -76.64 -15.11
CA ARG A 90 -7.36 -76.76 -15.07
C ARG A 90 -7.89 -77.04 -13.64
N SER A 91 -9.09 -76.57 -13.30
CA SER A 91 -10.32 -77.39 -13.27
C SER A 91 -11.45 -76.83 -12.39
N THR A 92 -12.69 -76.97 -12.91
CA THR A 92 -14.00 -77.21 -12.25
C THR A 92 -14.60 -76.15 -11.31
N LYS A 93 -15.68 -75.43 -11.67
CA LYS A 93 -17.14 -75.79 -11.79
C LYS A 93 -17.93 -75.71 -10.46
N GLN A 94 -19.09 -75.04 -10.56
CA GLN A 94 -20.31 -75.15 -9.74
C GLN A 94 -20.22 -74.64 -8.28
N GLU A 95 -21.18 -73.92 -7.70
CA GLU A 95 -22.63 -73.84 -7.93
C GLU A 95 -23.21 -72.64 -7.14
N GLN A 96 -24.22 -71.94 -7.68
CA GLN A 96 -25.07 -71.00 -6.92
C GLN A 96 -26.19 -71.78 -6.21
N PRO A 97 -26.66 -71.29 -5.04
CA PRO A 97 -28.08 -70.89 -4.97
C PRO A 97 -28.34 -69.59 -4.18
N LEU A 98 -29.24 -68.77 -4.74
CA LEU A 98 -30.01 -67.67 -4.11
C LEU A 98 -31.22 -68.24 -3.30
N PRO A 99 -32.11 -67.44 -2.64
CA PRO A 99 -32.06 -66.04 -2.19
C PRO A 99 -32.57 -65.81 -0.73
N GLY A 100 -32.36 -64.60 -0.18
CA GLY A 100 -33.04 -64.17 1.06
C GLY A 100 -32.78 -62.73 1.53
N LYS A 101 -33.57 -61.78 1.02
CA LYS A 101 -34.04 -60.48 1.59
C LYS A 101 -33.05 -59.45 2.18
N GLY A 102 -33.04 -58.27 1.56
CA GLY A 102 -32.64 -56.99 2.17
C GLY A 102 -32.30 -55.92 1.13
N VAL A 103 -33.32 -55.28 0.54
CA VAL A 103 -33.18 -54.19 -0.43
C VAL A 103 -32.85 -52.89 0.30
N GLN A 104 -31.69 -52.31 0.03
CA GLN A 104 -31.43 -50.87 0.09
C GLN A 104 -30.70 -50.50 -1.20
N LEU A 105 -31.39 -49.76 -2.08
CA LEU A 105 -30.79 -49.09 -3.22
C LEU A 105 -30.00 -47.88 -2.70
N GLU A 106 -28.68 -47.87 -2.89
CA GLU A 106 -27.94 -46.62 -3.05
C GLU A 106 -27.37 -46.59 -4.46
N MET A 107 -28.01 -45.77 -5.30
CA MET A 107 -27.49 -45.30 -6.57
C MET A 107 -26.39 -44.28 -6.25
N GLY A 108 -25.13 -44.69 -6.35
CA GLY A 108 -23.97 -43.79 -6.30
C GLY A 108 -23.45 -43.54 -7.71
N GLU A 109 -24.15 -42.73 -8.49
CA GLU A 109 -23.56 -42.06 -9.66
C GLU A 109 -22.48 -41.10 -9.15
N SER A 110 -21.21 -41.39 -9.44
CA SER A 110 -20.15 -40.39 -9.38
C SER A 110 -19.72 -40.10 -10.81
N GLU A 111 -20.25 -38.99 -11.32
CA GLU A 111 -20.01 -38.45 -12.66
C GLU A 111 -18.52 -38.16 -12.94
N PRO A 112 -18.11 -38.15 -14.23
CA PRO A 112 -16.80 -37.67 -14.70
C PRO A 112 -16.69 -36.12 -14.79
N HIS A 113 -17.52 -35.37 -14.07
CA HIS A 113 -17.73 -33.93 -14.31
C HIS A 113 -16.60 -32.99 -13.81
N MET A 114 -15.62 -33.51 -13.05
CA MET A 114 -14.56 -32.70 -12.41
C MET A 114 -13.28 -32.51 -13.24
N ASP A 115 -12.97 -33.41 -14.17
CA ASP A 115 -11.73 -33.33 -14.96
C ASP A 115 -11.84 -32.26 -16.06
N TYR A 116 -13.04 -32.08 -16.62
CA TYR A 116 -13.33 -31.15 -17.70
C TYR A 116 -13.03 -29.68 -17.34
N HIS A 117 -13.27 -29.29 -16.08
CA HIS A 117 -13.02 -27.93 -15.61
C HIS A 117 -11.53 -27.60 -15.46
N GLU A 118 -10.71 -28.58 -15.07
CA GLU A 118 -9.26 -28.38 -14.97
C GLU A 118 -8.59 -28.40 -16.35
N ASP A 119 -9.09 -29.24 -17.26
CA ASP A 119 -8.68 -29.26 -18.66
C ASP A 119 -9.04 -27.94 -19.38
N ASP A 120 -10.22 -27.35 -19.11
CA ASP A 120 -10.60 -26.03 -19.64
C ASP A 120 -9.66 -24.92 -19.13
N LYS A 121 -9.38 -24.89 -17.82
CA LYS A 121 -8.42 -23.93 -17.24
C LYS A 121 -7.04 -24.08 -17.87
N ARG A 122 -6.59 -25.32 -18.05
CA ARG A 122 -5.29 -25.61 -18.67
C ARG A 122 -5.23 -25.14 -20.12
N PHE A 123 -6.25 -25.45 -20.91
CA PHE A 123 -6.34 -25.00 -22.30
C PHE A 123 -6.30 -23.46 -22.41
N ARG A 124 -7.05 -22.77 -21.53
CA ARG A 124 -7.06 -21.31 -21.48
C ARG A 124 -5.71 -20.71 -21.07
N ARG A 125 -4.95 -21.38 -20.18
CA ARG A 125 -3.58 -20.97 -19.85
C ARG A 125 -2.65 -21.14 -21.05
N GLU A 126 -2.65 -22.31 -21.68
CA GLU A 126 -1.78 -22.60 -22.82
C GLU A 126 -2.05 -21.63 -23.99
N GLU A 127 -3.31 -21.28 -24.24
CA GLU A 127 -3.67 -20.26 -25.23
C GLU A 127 -3.13 -18.87 -24.84
N TYR A 128 -3.37 -18.45 -23.59
CA TYR A 128 -2.95 -17.14 -23.12
C TYR A 128 -1.42 -17.00 -23.15
N GLU A 129 -0.70 -18.01 -22.68
CA GLU A 129 0.76 -18.08 -22.69
C GLU A 129 1.31 -18.10 -24.12
N GLY A 130 0.66 -18.83 -25.04
CA GLY A 130 0.96 -18.76 -26.47
C GLY A 130 0.86 -17.34 -27.02
N ASN A 131 -0.22 -16.63 -26.69
CA ASN A 131 -0.42 -15.24 -27.12
C ASN A 131 0.62 -14.28 -26.48
N LEU A 132 1.09 -14.55 -25.25
CA LEU A 132 2.17 -13.78 -24.63
C LEU A 132 3.51 -13.98 -25.35
N VAL A 133 3.81 -15.21 -25.77
CA VAL A 133 4.99 -15.52 -26.58
C VAL A 133 4.89 -14.86 -27.96
N GLU A 134 3.72 -14.88 -28.60
CA GLU A 134 3.47 -14.14 -29.85
C GLU A 134 3.62 -12.63 -29.69
N ALA A 135 3.26 -12.07 -28.53
CA ALA A 135 3.52 -10.68 -28.19
C ALA A 135 5.03 -10.38 -27.99
N GLY A 136 5.87 -11.42 -27.89
CA GLY A 136 7.33 -11.33 -27.80
C GLY A 136 7.89 -11.51 -26.38
N LEU A 137 7.06 -11.87 -25.40
CA LEU A 137 7.52 -12.17 -24.05
C LEU A 137 8.16 -13.56 -23.98
N GLU A 138 9.15 -13.71 -23.12
CA GLU A 138 9.79 -14.99 -22.86
C GLU A 138 9.27 -15.57 -21.53
N LEU A 139 8.87 -16.83 -21.57
CA LEU A 139 8.26 -17.53 -20.44
C LEU A 139 9.16 -18.69 -19.98
N GLU A 140 9.28 -18.88 -18.67
CA GLU A 140 9.91 -20.06 -18.05
C GLU A 140 8.96 -20.65 -17.01
N HIS A 141 8.62 -21.93 -17.16
CA HIS A 141 7.79 -22.68 -16.21
C HIS A 141 8.64 -23.31 -15.12
N ASP A 142 8.22 -23.12 -13.87
CA ASP A 142 8.83 -23.71 -12.68
C ASP A 142 7.76 -24.51 -11.92
N GLU A 143 7.54 -25.75 -12.37
CA GLU A 143 6.55 -26.67 -11.80
C GLU A 143 7.14 -27.58 -10.71
N ASP A 144 8.47 -27.66 -10.62
CA ASP A 144 9.22 -28.53 -9.70
C ASP A 144 9.51 -27.86 -8.34
N THR A 145 8.70 -26.88 -7.94
CA THR A 145 8.86 -26.22 -6.64
C THR A 145 8.45 -27.16 -5.49
N LYS A 146 9.03 -26.94 -4.30
CA LYS A 146 8.76 -27.76 -3.09
C LYS A 146 7.29 -27.78 -2.66
N ILE A 147 6.46 -26.88 -3.19
CA ILE A 147 5.04 -26.75 -2.85
C ILE A 147 4.23 -27.55 -3.87
N HIS A 148 3.81 -28.74 -3.47
CA HIS A 148 3.03 -29.63 -4.33
C HIS A 148 1.73 -28.96 -4.82
N GLY A 149 1.51 -29.01 -6.14
CA GLY A 149 0.28 -28.54 -6.78
C GLY A 149 0.24 -27.05 -7.13
N ILE A 150 1.37 -26.33 -7.04
CA ILE A 150 1.50 -24.94 -7.47
C ILE A 150 2.55 -24.85 -8.58
N GLY A 151 2.21 -24.20 -9.69
CA GLY A 151 3.11 -23.88 -10.79
C GLY A 151 3.37 -22.39 -10.85
N PHE A 152 4.63 -22.02 -11.14
CA PHE A 152 5.05 -20.65 -11.36
C PHE A 152 5.45 -20.46 -12.82
N VAL A 153 4.98 -19.37 -13.45
CA VAL A 153 5.45 -18.92 -14.76
C VAL A 153 6.22 -17.64 -14.56
N LYS A 154 7.53 -17.67 -14.83
CA LYS A 154 8.40 -16.49 -14.83
C LYS A 154 8.32 -15.83 -16.20
N ILE A 155 8.16 -14.51 -16.21
CA ILE A 155 8.05 -13.71 -17.43
C ILE A 155 9.25 -12.79 -17.52
N HIS A 156 9.88 -12.76 -18.70
CA HIS A 156 10.93 -11.82 -19.06
C HIS A 156 10.52 -11.02 -20.30
N ALA A 157 10.72 -9.70 -20.27
CA ALA A 157 10.60 -8.85 -21.45
C ALA A 157 11.98 -8.57 -22.07
N PRO A 158 12.23 -9.04 -23.29
CA PRO A 158 13.47 -8.74 -23.98
C PRO A 158 13.56 -7.26 -24.38
N TRP A 159 14.80 -6.77 -24.59
CA TRP A 159 15.07 -5.34 -24.84
C TRP A 159 14.28 -4.75 -26.02
N ASN A 160 14.09 -5.51 -27.10
CA ASN A 160 13.33 -5.07 -28.26
C ASN A 160 11.83 -4.85 -27.94
N VAL A 161 11.24 -5.71 -27.10
CA VAL A 161 9.86 -5.59 -26.64
C VAL A 161 9.73 -4.41 -25.70
N LEU A 162 10.65 -4.27 -24.73
CA LEU A 162 10.68 -3.09 -23.84
C LEU A 162 10.75 -1.79 -24.64
N CYS A 163 11.61 -1.71 -25.66
CA CYS A 163 11.70 -0.54 -26.52
C CYS A 163 10.42 -0.28 -27.32
N ARG A 164 9.79 -1.32 -27.88
CA ARG A 164 8.55 -1.20 -28.67
C ARG A 164 7.40 -0.71 -27.80
N GLU A 165 7.23 -1.30 -26.62
CA GLU A 165 6.15 -0.92 -25.71
C GLU A 165 6.40 0.43 -25.03
N ALA A 166 7.66 0.77 -24.69
CA ALA A 166 7.99 2.08 -24.16
C ALA A 166 7.67 3.21 -25.15
N GLU A 167 7.85 2.98 -26.46
CA GLU A 167 7.44 3.91 -27.51
C GLU A 167 5.93 3.99 -27.65
N PHE A 168 5.23 2.85 -27.61
CA PHE A 168 3.77 2.79 -27.65
C PHE A 168 3.12 3.54 -26.48
N LEU A 169 3.68 3.36 -25.27
CA LEU A 169 3.26 4.02 -24.03
C LEU A 169 3.86 5.44 -23.87
N LYS A 170 4.63 5.92 -24.85
CA LYS A 170 5.32 7.23 -24.86
C LYS A 170 6.05 7.55 -23.55
N LEU A 171 6.69 6.55 -22.94
CA LEU A 171 7.37 6.70 -21.66
C LEU A 171 8.47 7.76 -21.79
N LYS A 172 8.44 8.78 -20.93
CA LYS A 172 9.45 9.84 -20.94
C LYS A 172 10.71 9.35 -20.25
N MET A 173 11.80 9.24 -21.01
CA MET A 173 13.09 8.74 -20.52
C MET A 173 14.14 9.85 -20.52
N PRO A 174 15.15 9.79 -19.63
CA PRO A 174 16.19 10.81 -19.54
C PRO A 174 17.12 10.79 -20.77
N THR A 175 17.35 11.96 -21.35
CA THR A 175 18.24 12.17 -22.51
C THR A 175 19.67 12.48 -22.08
N LYS A 176 20.61 12.36 -23.02
CA LYS A 176 22.03 12.73 -22.82
C LYS A 176 22.23 14.23 -22.55
N LYS A 177 21.29 15.09 -22.96
CA LYS A 177 21.40 16.53 -22.77
C LYS A 177 21.10 16.90 -21.33
N MET A 178 22.08 17.54 -20.70
CA MET A 178 22.01 18.03 -19.32
C MET A 178 22.02 19.55 -19.34
N TYR A 179 21.18 20.18 -18.52
CA TYR A 179 21.24 21.63 -18.30
C TYR A 179 21.63 21.89 -16.87
N GLN A 180 22.56 22.83 -16.69
CA GLN A 180 22.89 23.32 -15.37
C GLN A 180 21.80 24.27 -14.89
N ILE A 181 21.24 23.99 -13.72
CA ILE A 181 20.28 24.89 -13.08
C ILE A 181 21.09 26.08 -12.55
N ASN A 182 20.80 27.28 -13.04
CA ASN A 182 21.42 28.51 -12.55
C ASN A 182 21.19 28.61 -11.04
N GLN A 183 22.27 28.58 -10.26
CA GLN A 183 22.20 28.73 -8.82
C GLN A 183 21.70 30.13 -8.47
N THR A 184 20.87 30.23 -7.44
CA THR A 184 20.42 31.52 -6.91
C THR A 184 21.65 32.35 -6.48
N HIS A 185 21.80 33.56 -7.02
CA HIS A 185 22.91 34.45 -6.68
C HIS A 185 22.60 35.26 -5.41
N GLY A 186 23.61 35.57 -4.60
CA GLY A 186 23.53 36.53 -3.48
C GLY A 186 23.19 35.94 -2.10
N LEU A 187 22.48 36.72 -1.27
CA LEU A 187 22.13 36.40 0.13
C LEU A 187 21.38 35.07 0.30
N LEU A 188 20.54 34.71 -0.67
CA LEU A 188 19.82 33.43 -0.71
C LEU A 188 20.74 32.22 -0.75
N LYS A 189 21.91 32.31 -1.40
CA LYS A 189 22.90 31.22 -1.42
C LYS A 189 23.56 31.02 -0.05
N LYS A 190 23.84 32.11 0.66
CA LYS A 190 24.37 32.05 2.03
C LYS A 190 23.36 31.41 2.98
N ILE A 191 22.10 31.84 2.91
CA ILE A 191 21.01 31.27 3.72
C ILE A 191 20.83 29.78 3.40
N ASN A 192 20.75 29.42 2.11
CA ASN A 192 20.65 28.01 1.71
C ASN A 192 21.85 27.17 2.16
N SER A 193 23.07 27.70 2.11
CA SER A 193 24.26 26.97 2.56
C SER A 193 24.27 26.73 4.08
N VAL A 194 23.76 27.68 4.87
CA VAL A 194 23.61 27.53 6.31
C VAL A 194 22.51 26.53 6.64
N ILE A 195 21.36 26.62 5.94
CA ILE A 195 20.27 25.66 6.09
C ILE A 195 20.72 24.25 5.71
N GLN A 196 21.47 24.11 4.62
CA GLN A 196 21.97 22.82 4.15
C GLN A 196 22.91 22.20 5.20
N LYS A 197 23.87 22.96 5.73
CA LYS A 197 24.72 22.49 6.84
C LYS A 197 23.95 22.09 8.09
N LEU A 198 22.86 22.82 8.40
CA LEU A 198 22.01 22.50 9.55
C LEU A 198 21.13 21.25 9.31
N THR A 199 20.74 20.98 8.07
CA THR A 199 19.90 19.82 7.69
C THR A 199 20.68 18.60 7.22
N GLU A 200 21.99 18.70 7.01
CA GLU A 200 22.88 17.58 6.67
C GLU A 200 22.69 16.32 7.54
N PRO A 201 22.63 16.38 8.89
CA PRO A 201 22.42 15.18 9.71
C PRO A 201 21.02 14.57 9.56
N ILE A 202 20.06 15.34 9.05
CA ILE A 202 18.66 14.96 8.85
C ILE A 202 18.45 14.42 7.42
N GLN A 203 19.39 14.63 6.50
CA GLN A 203 19.25 14.16 5.13
C GLN A 203 19.58 12.66 5.00
N PRO A 204 18.80 11.91 4.19
CA PRO A 204 19.11 10.51 3.93
C PRO A 204 20.38 10.39 3.10
N LYS A 205 21.21 9.38 3.39
CA LYS A 205 22.48 9.14 2.70
C LYS A 205 22.26 8.43 1.37
N VAL A 206 21.61 9.11 0.42
CA VAL A 206 21.34 8.58 -0.93
C VAL A 206 22.20 9.32 -1.95
N ALA A 207 22.81 8.57 -2.88
CA ALA A 207 23.71 9.11 -3.91
C ALA A 207 23.08 10.24 -4.76
N GLU A 208 21.76 10.23 -4.92
CA GLU A 208 21.00 11.22 -5.69
C GLU A 208 20.62 12.50 -4.91
N HIS A 209 20.89 12.57 -3.60
CA HIS A 209 20.52 13.73 -2.78
C HIS A 209 21.55 14.87 -2.80
N LYS A 210 22.68 14.70 -3.50
CA LYS A 210 23.53 15.85 -3.84
C LYS A 210 22.67 16.84 -4.63
N PRO A 211 22.67 18.14 -4.30
CA PRO A 211 21.88 19.13 -5.03
C PRO A 211 22.22 18.98 -6.51
N GLN A 212 21.28 18.41 -7.27
CA GLN A 212 21.48 18.10 -8.68
C GLN A 212 21.57 19.45 -9.40
N THR A 213 22.81 19.94 -9.55
CA THR A 213 23.12 21.13 -10.33
C THR A 213 22.83 20.90 -11.81
N VAL A 214 22.58 19.66 -12.21
CA VAL A 214 22.26 19.21 -13.56
C VAL A 214 20.91 18.50 -13.58
N LYS A 215 19.96 18.97 -14.41
CA LYS A 215 18.74 18.22 -14.73
C LYS A 215 18.89 17.61 -16.13
N ARG A 216 18.69 16.29 -16.24
CA ARG A 216 18.55 15.60 -17.53
C ARG A 216 17.18 15.94 -18.10
N LEU A 217 17.10 16.31 -19.38
CA LEU A 217 15.79 16.49 -20.02
C LEU A 217 15.19 15.13 -20.30
N SER A 218 13.89 14.99 -20.06
CA SER A 218 13.14 13.80 -20.43
C SER A 218 12.46 14.02 -21.77
N TYR A 219 12.45 12.98 -22.61
CA TYR A 219 11.76 12.99 -23.90
C TYR A 219 11.02 11.65 -24.07
N PRO A 220 9.82 11.62 -24.70
CA PRO A 220 9.13 10.37 -25.01
C PRO A 220 10.06 9.42 -25.75
N PHE A 221 10.18 8.20 -25.24
CA PHE A 221 11.04 7.20 -25.81
C PHE A 221 10.60 6.90 -27.25
N SER A 222 11.55 6.91 -28.17
CA SER A 222 11.31 6.55 -29.57
C SER A 222 12.48 5.74 -30.09
N ARG A 223 12.16 4.67 -30.80
CA ARG A 223 13.17 3.74 -31.33
C ARG A 223 14.03 4.38 -32.41
N GLU A 224 13.47 5.31 -33.18
CA GLU A 224 14.22 6.07 -34.19
C GLU A 224 15.21 7.04 -33.56
N LYS A 225 14.88 7.57 -32.38
CA LYS A 225 15.67 8.59 -31.68
C LYS A 225 16.50 8.04 -30.53
N GLN A 226 16.88 6.75 -30.59
CA GLN A 226 17.72 6.09 -29.58
C GLN A 226 19.02 6.84 -29.25
N HIS A 227 19.60 7.53 -30.24
CA HIS A 227 20.82 8.33 -30.06
C HIS A 227 20.68 9.47 -29.04
N LEU A 228 19.46 9.93 -28.75
CA LEU A 228 19.18 10.97 -27.74
C LEU A 228 19.30 10.44 -26.30
N PHE A 229 19.16 9.12 -26.10
CA PHE A 229 19.13 8.48 -24.80
C PHE A 229 20.48 7.84 -24.46
N ASP A 230 20.84 7.83 -23.18
CA ASP A 230 22.06 7.18 -22.71
C ASP A 230 21.84 5.67 -22.57
N LEU A 231 22.19 4.92 -23.62
CA LEU A 231 22.03 3.47 -23.70
C LEU A 231 23.33 2.71 -23.36
N SER A 232 24.23 3.34 -22.60
CA SER A 232 25.53 2.76 -22.22
C SER A 232 25.37 1.48 -21.38
N ASP A 233 24.36 1.47 -20.50
CA ASP A 233 23.93 0.30 -19.73
C ASP A 233 22.48 -0.02 -20.07
N ARG A 234 22.26 -1.12 -20.82
CA ARG A 234 20.93 -1.55 -21.25
C ARG A 234 20.13 -2.19 -20.11
N ASP A 235 20.80 -2.79 -19.14
CA ASP A 235 20.14 -3.52 -18.07
C ASP A 235 19.64 -2.56 -16.98
N SER A 236 20.34 -1.44 -16.76
CA SER A 236 19.92 -0.37 -15.86
C SER A 236 19.07 0.74 -16.50
N PHE A 237 18.94 0.80 -17.84
CA PHE A 237 18.21 1.89 -18.50
C PHE A 237 16.71 1.90 -18.15
N PHE A 238 16.09 0.71 -18.11
CA PHE A 238 14.72 0.55 -17.63
C PHE A 238 14.76 0.04 -16.19
N ASP A 239 14.30 0.86 -15.25
CA ASP A 239 14.17 0.46 -13.84
C ASP A 239 13.26 -0.77 -13.70
N SER A 240 13.49 -1.59 -12.66
CA SER A 240 12.66 -2.77 -12.34
C SER A 240 11.16 -2.42 -12.32
N LYS A 241 10.81 -1.23 -11.80
CA LYS A 241 9.43 -0.75 -11.77
C LYS A 241 8.88 -0.44 -13.16
N THR A 242 9.66 0.18 -14.04
CA THR A 242 9.24 0.48 -15.41
C THR A 242 9.07 -0.80 -16.22
N ARG A 243 10.00 -1.76 -16.07
CA ARG A 243 9.92 -3.08 -16.71
C ARG A 243 8.65 -3.83 -16.30
N SER A 244 8.39 -3.92 -15.00
CA SER A 244 7.17 -4.58 -14.49
C SER A 244 5.88 -3.88 -14.93
N THR A 245 5.86 -2.54 -15.01
CA THR A 245 4.71 -1.80 -15.56
C THR A 245 4.50 -2.12 -17.04
N ILE A 246 5.56 -2.12 -17.86
CA ILE A 246 5.45 -2.49 -19.28
C ILE A 246 4.89 -3.90 -19.44
N VAL A 247 5.43 -4.88 -18.69
CA VAL A 247 4.95 -6.27 -18.74
C VAL A 247 3.50 -6.37 -18.31
N TYR A 248 3.10 -5.65 -17.26
CA TYR A 248 1.72 -5.62 -16.81
C TYR A 248 0.76 -5.05 -17.87
N GLU A 249 1.16 -4.00 -18.59
CA GLU A 249 0.36 -3.46 -19.69
C GLU A 249 0.25 -4.45 -20.87
N ILE A 250 1.31 -5.20 -21.18
CA ILE A 250 1.23 -6.29 -22.16
C ILE A 250 0.25 -7.37 -21.68
N LEU A 251 0.37 -7.82 -20.43
CA LEU A 251 -0.54 -8.82 -19.84
C LEU A 251 -2.01 -8.36 -19.87
N LYS A 252 -2.25 -7.07 -19.65
CA LYS A 252 -3.59 -6.51 -19.67
C LYS A 252 -4.16 -6.42 -21.09
N ARG A 253 -3.32 -6.07 -22.08
CA ARG A 253 -3.72 -5.91 -23.48
C ARG A 253 -3.88 -7.24 -24.22
N THR A 254 -3.10 -8.26 -23.84
CA THR A 254 -3.20 -9.59 -24.43
C THR A 254 -4.53 -10.23 -24.02
N THR A 255 -5.27 -10.72 -25.00
CA THR A 255 -6.57 -11.38 -24.79
C THR A 255 -6.54 -12.80 -25.37
N CYS A 256 -7.26 -13.73 -24.73
CA CYS A 256 -7.60 -15.02 -25.34
C CYS A 256 -8.68 -14.79 -26.39
N THR A 257 -8.52 -15.32 -27.60
CA THR A 257 -9.44 -15.09 -28.74
C THR A 257 -10.15 -16.36 -29.20
N LYS A 258 -9.59 -17.54 -28.87
CA LYS A 258 -10.15 -18.85 -29.24
C LYS A 258 -11.13 -19.37 -28.19
N ALA A 259 -10.96 -18.97 -26.93
CA ALA A 259 -12.07 -18.99 -25.98
C ALA A 259 -13.22 -18.13 -26.57
N LYS A 260 -14.46 -18.57 -26.41
CA LYS A 260 -15.69 -17.92 -26.93
C LYS A 260 -15.88 -16.45 -26.48
N TYR A 261 -14.96 -15.92 -25.67
CA TYR A 261 -14.97 -14.66 -24.96
C TYR A 261 -13.55 -14.06 -24.95
N SER A 262 -13.39 -12.76 -25.23
CA SER A 262 -12.12 -12.08 -25.05
C SER A 262 -11.80 -11.95 -23.56
N MET A 263 -10.79 -12.68 -23.09
CA MET A 263 -10.41 -12.70 -21.67
C MET A 263 -8.99 -12.18 -21.51
N GLY A 264 -8.85 -11.05 -20.80
CA GLY A 264 -7.55 -10.54 -20.34
C GLY A 264 -7.13 -11.15 -19.00
N ILE A 265 -5.92 -10.83 -18.53
CA ILE A 265 -5.35 -11.38 -17.28
C ILE A 265 -6.25 -11.24 -16.05
N THR A 266 -6.96 -10.12 -15.95
CA THR A 266 -7.90 -9.82 -14.85
C THR A 266 -9.09 -10.78 -14.82
N SER A 267 -9.60 -11.17 -16.00
CA SER A 267 -10.65 -12.18 -16.13
C SER A 267 -10.12 -13.58 -15.82
N LEU A 268 -8.88 -13.89 -16.20
CA LEU A 268 -8.24 -15.18 -15.89
C LEU A 268 -7.99 -15.34 -14.39
N LEU A 269 -7.63 -14.26 -13.68
CA LEU A 269 -7.52 -14.23 -12.23
C LEU A 269 -8.90 -14.40 -11.55
N ALA A 270 -9.92 -13.67 -12.03
CA ALA A 270 -11.26 -13.74 -11.47
C ALA A 270 -11.90 -15.14 -11.64
N ASN A 271 -11.61 -15.82 -12.75
CA ASN A 271 -12.08 -17.18 -13.03
C ASN A 271 -11.24 -18.29 -12.35
N GLY A 272 -10.18 -17.92 -11.61
CA GLY A 272 -9.29 -18.87 -10.94
C GLY A 272 -8.44 -19.72 -11.90
N VAL A 273 -8.20 -19.24 -13.13
CA VAL A 273 -7.27 -19.87 -14.07
C VAL A 273 -5.82 -19.64 -13.61
N TYR A 274 -5.54 -18.41 -13.16
CA TYR A 274 -4.38 -18.05 -12.37
C TYR A 274 -4.82 -17.69 -10.95
N SER A 275 -4.02 -18.06 -9.96
CA SER A 275 -4.24 -17.72 -8.54
C SER A 275 -3.69 -16.34 -8.19
N ALA A 276 -2.57 -15.94 -8.79
CA ALA A 276 -1.92 -14.66 -8.51
C ALA A 276 -1.05 -14.20 -9.68
N ALA A 277 -0.84 -12.89 -9.80
CA ALA A 277 0.04 -12.29 -10.79
C ALA A 277 0.73 -11.07 -10.16
N TYR A 278 2.05 -11.10 -9.97
CA TYR A 278 2.79 -10.04 -9.26
C TYR A 278 4.23 -9.88 -9.78
N PRO A 279 4.81 -8.67 -9.68
CA PRO A 279 6.23 -8.46 -9.92
C PRO A 279 7.07 -8.95 -8.75
N LEU A 280 8.34 -9.28 -8.99
CA LEU A 280 9.29 -9.62 -7.94
C LEU A 280 9.92 -8.38 -7.31
N HIS A 281 10.23 -8.47 -6.02
CA HIS A 281 11.06 -7.48 -5.33
C HIS A 281 12.54 -7.64 -5.68
N ASP A 282 13.29 -6.55 -5.69
CA ASP A 282 14.75 -6.60 -5.85
C ASP A 282 15.39 -7.24 -4.60
N GLY A 283 15.78 -8.51 -4.73
CA GLY A 283 16.60 -9.28 -3.80
C GLY A 283 16.15 -9.32 -2.33
N ASP A 284 17.01 -9.93 -1.52
CA ASP A 284 16.87 -9.92 -0.08
C ASP A 284 17.33 -8.58 0.51
N TYR A 285 16.78 -8.26 1.67
CA TYR A 285 17.12 -7.06 2.46
C TYR A 285 17.78 -7.41 3.78
N GLU A 286 17.69 -8.67 4.24
CA GLU A 286 18.28 -9.16 5.48
C GLU A 286 19.59 -9.91 5.16
N GLY A 287 20.71 -9.46 5.74
CA GLY A 287 22.01 -10.11 5.59
C GLY A 287 23.16 -9.16 5.27
N GLU A 288 24.33 -9.45 5.84
CA GLU A 288 25.55 -8.64 5.74
C GLU A 288 26.23 -8.77 4.36
N ASN A 289 26.06 -9.92 3.68
CA ASN A 289 26.70 -10.24 2.39
C ASN A 289 25.78 -10.08 1.17
N VAL A 290 24.69 -9.34 1.29
CA VAL A 290 23.74 -9.13 0.18
C VAL A 290 24.23 -7.99 -0.72
N GLU A 291 24.16 -8.20 -2.04
CA GLU A 291 24.45 -7.16 -3.03
C GLU A 291 23.62 -5.89 -2.75
N PRO A 292 24.19 -4.69 -3.00
CA PRO A 292 23.50 -3.43 -2.70
C PRO A 292 22.25 -3.29 -3.58
N ASN A 293 21.08 -3.49 -2.96
CA ASN A 293 19.77 -3.41 -3.60
C ASN A 293 19.02 -2.15 -3.18
N ASP A 294 18.20 -1.59 -4.08
CA ASP A 294 17.34 -0.43 -3.79
C ASP A 294 16.39 -0.72 -2.59
N ARG A 295 15.94 -1.97 -2.44
CA ARG A 295 15.13 -2.43 -1.31
C ARG A 295 15.86 -2.31 0.03
N LYS A 296 17.11 -2.79 0.10
CA LYS A 296 17.94 -2.73 1.31
C LYS A 296 18.23 -1.29 1.70
N LEU A 297 18.56 -0.44 0.73
CA LEU A 297 18.78 0.99 0.95
C LEU A 297 17.52 1.69 1.50
N LEU A 298 16.33 1.37 0.98
CA LEU A 298 15.06 1.89 1.48
C LEU A 298 14.77 1.42 2.91
N CYS A 299 15.09 0.17 3.26
CA CYS A 299 14.95 -0.34 4.63
C CYS A 299 15.87 0.39 5.61
N GLU A 300 17.13 0.58 5.26
CA GLU A 300 18.14 1.20 6.13
C GLU A 300 17.94 2.71 6.31
N GLU A 301 17.58 3.44 5.25
CA GLU A 301 17.52 4.90 5.27
C GLU A 301 16.11 5.48 5.45
N TRP A 302 15.04 4.67 5.35
CA TRP A 302 13.66 5.17 5.40
C TRP A 302 12.70 4.31 6.22
N ALA A 303 12.57 3.01 5.93
CA ALA A 303 11.54 2.14 6.52
C ALA A 303 11.93 1.52 7.89
N SER A 304 12.80 2.19 8.65
CA SER A 304 13.26 1.76 9.98
C SER A 304 12.84 2.75 11.06
N TYR A 305 12.28 2.25 12.17
CA TYR A 305 11.82 3.10 13.28
C TYR A 305 12.92 4.02 13.84
N GLY A 306 14.19 3.57 13.84
CA GLY A 306 15.33 4.38 14.30
C GLY A 306 15.68 5.59 13.41
N VAL A 307 15.05 5.72 12.24
CA VAL A 307 15.41 6.71 11.21
C VAL A 307 14.27 7.72 10.97
N PHE A 308 13.26 7.76 11.85
CA PHE A 308 12.08 8.63 11.73
C PHE A 308 12.39 10.14 11.63
N TYR A 309 13.55 10.56 12.15
CA TYR A 309 13.95 11.96 12.16
C TYR A 309 14.45 12.45 10.80
N LYS A 310 14.85 11.56 9.88
CA LYS A 310 15.41 11.94 8.57
C LYS A 310 14.33 12.38 7.58
N TYR A 311 14.73 13.15 6.56
CA TYR A 311 13.87 13.46 5.42
C TYR A 311 13.58 12.22 4.58
N GLN A 312 12.36 12.15 4.03
CA GLN A 312 11.94 11.02 3.19
C GLN A 312 12.61 11.08 1.80
N PRO A 313 13.28 10.00 1.35
CA PRO A 313 13.88 9.91 0.01
C PRO A 313 12.81 9.61 -1.06
N ILE A 314 11.96 10.59 -1.37
CA ILE A 314 10.79 10.43 -2.27
C ILE A 314 11.14 9.95 -3.67
N ASP A 315 12.32 10.31 -4.20
CA ASP A 315 12.73 9.92 -5.55
C ASP A 315 13.11 8.42 -5.60
N LEU A 316 13.73 7.90 -4.54
CA LEU A 316 14.04 6.46 -4.42
C LEU A 316 12.77 5.63 -4.16
N VAL A 317 11.87 6.12 -3.31
CA VAL A 317 10.55 5.50 -3.08
C VAL A 317 9.77 5.44 -4.38
N ARG A 318 9.78 6.51 -5.19
CA ARG A 318 9.18 6.53 -6.52
C ARG A 318 9.85 5.50 -7.43
N LYS A 319 11.18 5.46 -7.50
CA LYS A 319 11.92 4.53 -8.39
C LYS A 319 11.52 3.08 -8.12
N TYR A 320 11.35 2.72 -6.85
CA TYR A 320 11.03 1.36 -6.43
C TYR A 320 9.53 1.02 -6.51
N PHE A 321 8.66 1.86 -5.92
CA PHE A 321 7.22 1.57 -5.81
C PHE A 321 6.36 2.18 -6.92
N GLY A 322 6.89 3.16 -7.65
CA GLY A 322 6.18 3.93 -8.67
C GLY A 322 5.58 5.23 -8.15
N GLU A 323 4.97 5.97 -9.06
CA GLU A 323 4.53 7.35 -8.84
C GLU A 323 3.35 7.48 -7.89
N LYS A 324 2.40 6.52 -7.90
CA LYS A 324 1.22 6.55 -7.03
C LYS A 324 1.61 6.51 -5.55
N ILE A 325 2.51 5.58 -5.18
CA ILE A 325 3.02 5.44 -3.81
C ILE A 325 3.99 6.59 -3.47
N GLY A 326 4.82 7.00 -4.43
CA GLY A 326 5.70 8.16 -4.26
C GLY A 326 4.95 9.46 -3.95
N LEU A 327 3.83 9.72 -4.65
CA LEU A 327 2.97 10.88 -4.39
C LEU A 327 2.31 10.82 -3.01
N TYR A 328 1.87 9.64 -2.57
CA TYR A 328 1.29 9.43 -1.23
C TYR A 328 2.29 9.82 -0.13
N PHE A 329 3.51 9.27 -0.16
CA PHE A 329 4.52 9.59 0.85
C PHE A 329 5.01 11.04 0.74
N ALA A 330 5.06 11.61 -0.46
CA ALA A 330 5.33 13.04 -0.63
C ALA A 330 4.26 13.92 0.03
N TRP A 331 2.98 13.56 -0.09
CA TRP A 331 1.88 14.25 0.62
C TRP A 331 2.01 14.12 2.12
N LEU A 332 2.22 12.90 2.61
CA LEU A 332 2.36 12.61 4.03
C LEU A 332 3.53 13.40 4.64
N GLY A 333 4.68 13.42 3.98
CA GLY A 333 5.84 14.18 4.44
C GLY A 333 5.59 15.68 4.53
N VAL A 334 4.92 16.27 3.54
CA VAL A 334 4.54 17.70 3.57
C VAL A 334 3.52 17.99 4.68
N TYR A 335 2.55 17.10 4.86
CA TYR A 335 1.54 17.22 5.91
C TYR A 335 2.20 17.21 7.30
N THR A 336 3.06 16.25 7.58
CA THR A 336 3.81 16.19 8.85
C THR A 336 4.70 17.42 9.05
N GLN A 337 5.39 17.88 8.01
CA GLN A 337 6.22 19.10 8.08
C GLN A 337 5.40 20.35 8.41
N MET A 338 4.22 20.50 7.82
CA MET A 338 3.33 21.63 8.09
C MET A 338 2.62 21.52 9.45
N LEU A 339 2.47 20.32 10.01
CA LEU A 339 1.97 20.14 11.38
C LEU A 339 2.94 20.68 12.44
N ILE A 340 4.26 20.65 12.20
CA ILE A 340 5.28 21.14 13.16
C ILE A 340 4.97 22.57 13.65
N PRO A 341 4.82 23.61 12.78
CA PRO A 341 4.49 24.96 13.25
C PRO A 341 3.12 25.02 13.95
N ALA A 342 2.14 24.23 13.52
CA ALA A 342 0.83 24.18 14.18
C ALA A 342 0.92 23.59 15.59
N SER A 343 1.70 22.52 15.77
CA SER A 343 1.98 21.93 17.08
C SER A 343 2.74 22.89 18.00
N VAL A 344 3.73 23.64 17.47
CA VAL A 344 4.46 24.65 18.26
C VAL A 344 3.52 25.73 18.77
N VAL A 345 2.67 26.29 17.91
CA VAL A 345 1.67 27.31 18.32
C VAL A 345 0.68 26.71 19.32
N GLY A 346 0.22 25.47 19.10
CA GLY A 346 -0.67 24.78 20.02
C GLY A 346 -0.07 24.59 21.42
N ILE A 347 1.22 24.20 21.50
CA ILE A 347 1.95 24.08 22.78
C ILE A 347 2.06 25.44 23.47
N ILE A 348 2.36 26.52 22.74
CA ILE A 348 2.44 27.87 23.31
C ILE A 348 1.10 28.30 23.91
N VAL A 349 0.00 28.06 23.19
CA VAL A 349 -1.37 28.37 23.66
C VAL A 349 -1.75 27.54 24.88
N PHE A 350 -1.35 26.26 24.92
CA PHE A 350 -1.56 25.40 26.08
C PHE A 350 -0.75 25.88 27.30
N LEU A 351 0.52 26.23 27.11
CA LEU A 351 1.37 26.78 28.18
C LEU A 351 0.85 28.12 28.71
N TYR A 352 0.29 28.97 27.83
CA TYR A 352 -0.41 30.18 28.23
C TYR A 352 -1.63 29.88 29.11
N GLY A 353 -2.43 28.86 28.75
CA GLY A 353 -3.55 28.39 29.58
C GLY A 353 -3.09 27.88 30.95
N CYS A 354 -1.97 27.15 31.02
CA CYS A 354 -1.36 26.73 32.29
C CYS A 354 -0.90 27.91 33.15
N ALA A 355 -0.29 28.93 32.54
CA ALA A 355 0.22 30.09 33.27
C ALA A 355 -0.90 30.98 33.82
N THR A 356 -2.03 31.07 33.14
CA THR A 356 -3.15 31.96 33.50
C THR A 356 -4.26 31.26 34.29
N VAL A 357 -4.11 29.97 34.62
CA VAL A 357 -5.16 29.17 35.30
C VAL A 357 -5.52 29.70 36.69
N ASP A 358 -4.53 30.21 37.43
CA ASP A 358 -4.73 30.74 38.79
C ASP A 358 -5.08 32.24 38.78
N GLU A 359 -5.02 32.91 37.63
CA GLU A 359 -5.40 34.33 37.47
C GLU A 359 -6.84 34.50 36.98
N ASN A 360 -7.46 33.43 36.46
CA ASN A 360 -8.82 33.50 35.94
C ASN A 360 -9.87 33.62 37.06
N ILE A 361 -10.52 34.78 37.12
CA ILE A 361 -11.55 35.13 38.13
C ILE A 361 -12.66 34.05 38.19
N PRO A 362 -13.34 33.67 37.08
CA PRO A 362 -14.33 32.59 37.09
C PRO A 362 -13.85 31.25 37.68
N SER A 363 -12.65 30.80 37.33
CA SER A 363 -12.10 29.54 37.85
C SER A 363 -11.82 29.66 39.35
N MET A 364 -11.29 30.80 39.81
CA MET A 364 -11.00 31.06 41.22
C MET A 364 -12.28 31.23 42.06
N GLU A 365 -13.32 31.88 41.54
CA GLU A 365 -14.63 32.00 42.20
C GLU A 365 -15.30 30.64 42.39
N MET A 366 -15.20 29.75 41.40
CA MET A 366 -15.70 28.38 41.52
C MET A 366 -14.88 27.54 42.52
N CYS A 367 -13.59 27.83 42.68
CA CYS A 367 -12.69 27.12 43.58
C CYS A 367 -12.68 27.68 45.01
N ASP A 368 -13.21 28.89 45.24
CA ASP A 368 -13.24 29.50 46.57
C ASP A 368 -14.22 28.77 47.50
N GLN A 369 -13.68 28.16 48.55
CA GLN A 369 -14.47 27.42 49.55
C GLN A 369 -15.29 28.34 50.46
N ARG A 370 -14.98 29.64 50.50
CA ARG A 370 -15.73 30.63 51.31
C ARG A 370 -17.14 30.85 50.77
N ASN A 371 -17.31 30.70 49.46
CA ASN A 371 -18.60 30.80 48.79
C ASN A 371 -19.32 29.44 48.88
N ASN A 372 -20.13 29.25 49.94
CA ASN A 372 -20.89 28.02 50.17
C ASN A 372 -22.13 27.92 49.27
N ILE A 373 -21.94 28.10 47.95
CA ILE A 373 -23.00 28.08 46.96
C ILE A 373 -23.41 26.62 46.71
N THR A 374 -24.67 26.32 47.00
CA THR A 374 -25.27 25.01 46.82
C THR A 374 -26.03 24.98 45.50
N MET A 375 -25.63 24.10 44.60
CA MET A 375 -26.25 23.91 43.30
C MET A 375 -27.42 22.95 43.38
N CYS A 376 -28.43 23.20 42.53
CA CYS A 376 -29.57 22.32 42.37
C CYS A 376 -29.13 20.91 41.93
N PRO A 377 -29.85 19.87 42.35
CA PRO A 377 -29.60 18.51 41.90
C PRO A 377 -29.76 18.40 40.37
N LEU A 378 -28.90 17.59 39.75
CA LEU A 378 -28.92 17.35 38.30
C LEU A 378 -30.03 16.37 37.85
N CYS A 379 -30.75 15.78 38.81
CA CYS A 379 -31.84 14.85 38.54
C CYS A 379 -32.97 15.01 39.56
N ASP A 380 -34.19 14.67 39.14
CA ASP A 380 -35.41 15.04 39.88
C ASP A 380 -35.64 14.29 41.20
N ARG A 381 -35.19 13.02 41.32
CA ARG A 381 -35.61 12.16 42.45
C ARG A 381 -34.50 11.61 43.34
N THR A 382 -33.29 11.40 42.83
CA THR A 382 -32.25 10.61 43.54
C THR A 382 -30.93 11.34 43.71
N CYS A 383 -30.80 12.57 43.19
CA CYS A 383 -29.59 13.37 43.31
C CYS A 383 -29.68 14.29 44.52
N SER A 384 -28.62 14.32 45.33
CA SER A 384 -28.47 15.33 46.37
C SER A 384 -28.04 16.68 45.77
N TYR A 385 -28.31 17.76 46.49
CA TYR A 385 -27.65 19.04 46.27
C TYR A 385 -26.12 18.87 46.30
N TRP A 386 -25.40 19.62 45.48
CA TRP A 386 -23.94 19.54 45.38
C TRP A 386 -23.30 20.92 45.53
N LYS A 387 -22.09 20.98 46.09
CA LYS A 387 -21.36 22.24 46.29
C LYS A 387 -20.62 22.64 45.02
N MET A 388 -20.67 23.92 44.65
CA MET A 388 -19.97 24.43 43.47
C MET A 388 -18.46 24.12 43.47
N SER A 389 -17.82 24.21 44.65
CA SER A 389 -16.38 23.95 44.83
C SER A 389 -15.93 22.53 44.47
N SER A 390 -16.85 21.55 44.41
CA SER A 390 -16.54 20.20 43.94
C SER A 390 -16.24 20.12 42.45
N ALA A 391 -16.67 21.11 41.64
CA ALA A 391 -16.38 21.20 40.21
C ALA A 391 -15.12 22.03 39.90
N CYS A 392 -14.37 22.49 40.91
CA CYS A 392 -13.17 23.31 40.74
C CYS A 392 -12.14 22.70 39.76
N ALA A 393 -11.87 21.39 39.87
CA ALA A 393 -10.94 20.71 38.97
C ALA A 393 -11.40 20.76 37.49
N THR A 394 -12.72 20.61 37.26
CA THR A 394 -13.31 20.70 35.92
C THR A 394 -13.28 22.14 35.39
N ALA A 395 -13.50 23.13 36.24
CA ALA A 395 -13.43 24.55 35.87
C ALA A 395 -12.01 24.99 35.51
N ARG A 396 -11.00 24.53 36.26
CA ARG A 396 -9.58 24.75 35.93
C ARG A 396 -9.18 24.06 34.63
N ALA A 397 -9.63 22.82 34.42
CA ALA A 397 -9.41 22.10 33.17
C ALA A 397 -10.11 22.77 31.98
N SER A 398 -11.32 23.32 32.16
CA SER A 398 -12.01 24.06 31.09
C SER A 398 -11.24 25.31 30.69
N HIS A 399 -10.74 26.12 31.63
CA HIS A 399 -9.92 27.29 31.30
C HIS A 399 -8.62 26.94 30.54
N LEU A 400 -8.03 25.77 30.81
CA LEU A 400 -6.85 25.31 30.09
C LEU A 400 -7.12 25.16 28.57
N PHE A 401 -8.33 24.73 28.19
CA PHE A 401 -8.74 24.56 26.80
C PHE A 401 -9.52 25.76 26.23
N ASP A 402 -10.24 26.50 27.07
CA ASP A 402 -11.12 27.61 26.71
C ASP A 402 -10.54 28.94 27.23
N ASN A 403 -9.34 29.27 26.78
CA ASN A 403 -8.67 30.53 27.08
C ASN A 403 -8.77 31.52 25.89
N PRO A 404 -8.59 32.83 26.10
CA PRO A 404 -8.63 33.81 25.00
C PRO A 404 -7.65 33.53 23.84
N ALA A 405 -6.53 32.85 24.11
CA ALA A 405 -5.56 32.50 23.07
C ALA A 405 -6.03 31.33 22.16
N THR A 406 -7.01 30.53 22.58
CA THR A 406 -7.59 29.49 21.70
C THR A 406 -8.44 30.08 20.58
N VAL A 407 -9.01 31.27 20.77
CA VAL A 407 -9.66 32.03 19.69
C VAL A 407 -8.63 32.38 18.62
N PHE A 408 -7.46 32.90 19.01
CA PHE A 408 -6.35 33.14 18.09
C PHE A 408 -5.90 31.85 17.40
N PHE A 409 -5.78 30.75 18.14
CA PHE A 409 -5.41 29.46 17.58
C PHE A 409 -6.42 28.96 16.53
N SER A 410 -7.72 29.15 16.73
CA SER A 410 -8.74 28.73 15.76
C SER A 410 -8.63 29.49 14.43
N VAL A 411 -8.39 30.81 14.46
CA VAL A 411 -8.12 31.62 13.27
C VAL A 411 -6.82 31.18 12.58
N PHE A 412 -5.77 30.93 13.38
CA PHE A 412 -4.51 30.40 12.87
C PHE A 412 -4.71 29.04 12.17
N MET A 413 -5.48 28.12 12.75
CA MET A 413 -5.75 26.81 12.16
C MET A 413 -6.52 26.90 10.83
N ALA A 414 -7.44 27.85 10.70
CA ALA A 414 -8.13 28.11 9.44
C ALA A 414 -7.16 28.61 8.35
N LEU A 415 -6.29 29.56 8.68
CA LEU A 415 -5.25 30.07 7.77
C LEU A 415 -4.21 29.00 7.43
N TRP A 416 -3.84 28.18 8.41
CA TRP A 416 -2.95 27.04 8.25
C TRP A 416 -3.51 26.04 7.24
N ALA A 417 -4.80 25.68 7.35
CA ALA A 417 -5.44 24.73 6.44
C ALA A 417 -5.43 25.24 4.99
N ALA A 418 -5.76 26.53 4.78
CA ALA A 418 -5.69 27.16 3.47
C ALA A 418 -4.25 27.19 2.91
N THR A 419 -3.28 27.56 3.76
CA THR A 419 -1.86 27.61 3.38
C THR A 419 -1.31 26.23 3.06
N PHE A 420 -1.69 25.20 3.82
CA PHE A 420 -1.33 23.81 3.58
C PHE A 420 -1.82 23.33 2.22
N MET A 421 -3.10 23.57 1.90
CA MET A 421 -3.68 23.17 0.61
C MET A 421 -2.95 23.84 -0.57
N GLU A 422 -2.65 25.14 -0.48
CA GLU A 422 -1.91 25.85 -1.53
C GLU A 422 -0.45 25.41 -1.63
N HIS A 423 0.21 25.14 -0.50
CA HIS A 423 1.55 24.60 -0.48
C HIS A 423 1.60 23.21 -1.12
N TRP A 424 0.64 22.34 -0.80
CA TRP A 424 0.52 21.01 -1.39
C TRP A 424 0.31 21.08 -2.90
N LYS A 425 -0.65 21.88 -3.39
CA LYS A 425 -0.87 22.06 -4.83
C LYS A 425 0.42 22.49 -5.55
N ARG A 426 1.16 23.45 -5.00
CA ARG A 426 2.45 23.89 -5.57
C ARG A 426 3.50 22.79 -5.56
N LYS A 427 3.59 22.02 -4.47
CA LYS A 427 4.53 20.89 -4.36
C LYS A 427 4.15 19.78 -5.33
N GLN A 428 2.88 19.41 -5.42
CA GLN A 428 2.33 18.44 -6.36
C GLN A 428 2.66 18.85 -7.80
N MET A 429 2.46 20.11 -8.18
CA MET A 429 2.82 20.60 -9.52
C MET A 429 4.33 20.52 -9.78
N ARG A 430 5.17 20.83 -8.78
CA ARG A 430 6.63 20.69 -8.91
C ARG A 430 7.05 19.23 -9.07
N LEU A 431 6.43 18.32 -8.32
CA LEU A 431 6.69 16.89 -8.43
C LEU A 431 6.18 16.34 -9.76
N ASN A 432 4.98 16.71 -10.19
CA ASN A 432 4.42 16.37 -11.49
C ASN A 432 5.37 16.77 -12.64
N TYR A 433 5.95 17.99 -12.57
CA TYR A 433 6.95 18.43 -13.54
C TYR A 433 8.32 17.73 -13.40
N ARG A 434 8.78 17.47 -12.17
CA ARG A 434 10.06 16.79 -11.94
C ARG A 434 9.99 15.31 -12.32
N TRP A 435 8.83 14.71 -12.17
CA TRP A 435 8.53 13.32 -12.45
C TRP A 435 7.95 13.10 -13.84
N ASP A 436 7.80 14.16 -14.62
CA ASP A 436 7.33 14.17 -16.00
C ASP A 436 5.93 13.56 -16.22
N LEU A 437 5.08 13.58 -15.19
CA LEU A 437 3.73 13.00 -15.18
C LEU A 437 2.67 13.81 -15.95
N THR A 438 3.07 14.94 -16.55
CA THR A 438 2.15 15.80 -17.32
C THR A 438 1.65 15.07 -18.58
N GLY A 439 0.33 14.83 -18.65
CA GLY A 439 -0.34 14.17 -19.78
C GLY A 439 -0.47 12.64 -19.66
N PHE A 440 -0.07 12.05 -18.53
CA PHE A 440 -0.18 10.60 -18.31
C PHE A 440 -1.61 10.15 -17.94
N GLU A 441 -2.45 11.05 -17.41
CA GLU A 441 -3.81 10.77 -16.94
C GLU A 441 -4.81 10.42 -18.05
N GLU A 442 -4.61 10.90 -19.29
CA GLU A 442 -5.54 10.64 -20.41
C GLU A 442 -5.42 9.22 -21.01
N GLU A 443 -4.33 8.48 -20.72
CA GLU A 443 -4.06 7.17 -21.33
C GLU A 443 -4.39 5.96 -20.42
N GLU A 444 -4.67 6.14 -19.11
CA GLU A 444 -4.81 5.01 -18.14
C GLU A 444 -6.21 4.35 -18.05
N ASP A 445 -7.28 4.95 -18.58
CA ASP A 445 -8.67 4.48 -18.35
C ASP A 445 -9.06 3.28 -19.23
N HIS A 446 -8.52 2.11 -18.90
CA HIS A 446 -9.07 0.85 -19.38
C HIS A 446 -10.28 0.44 -18.51
N PRO A 447 -11.40 0.01 -19.10
CA PRO A 447 -12.56 -0.44 -18.36
C PRO A 447 -12.23 -1.64 -17.45
N ARG A 448 -12.87 -1.68 -16.27
CA ARG A 448 -12.70 -2.80 -15.32
C ARG A 448 -13.18 -4.11 -15.95
N ALA A 449 -12.50 -5.22 -15.68
CA ALA A 449 -12.85 -6.54 -16.21
C ALA A 449 -14.29 -6.99 -15.88
N GLU A 450 -14.80 -6.64 -14.70
CA GLU A 450 -16.19 -6.90 -14.29
C GLU A 450 -17.19 -6.15 -15.19
N TYR A 451 -16.85 -4.93 -15.63
CA TYR A 451 -17.66 -4.16 -16.56
C TYR A 451 -17.63 -4.77 -17.96
N GLU A 452 -16.45 -5.18 -18.44
CA GLU A 452 -16.30 -5.87 -19.72
C GLU A 452 -17.09 -7.18 -19.76
N ALA A 453 -17.07 -7.97 -18.69
CA ALA A 453 -17.85 -9.20 -18.57
C ALA A 453 -19.37 -8.94 -18.66
N LYS A 454 -19.88 -7.92 -17.96
CA LYS A 454 -21.30 -7.54 -18.01
C LYS A 454 -21.71 -6.99 -19.39
N VAL A 455 -20.85 -6.20 -20.04
CA VAL A 455 -21.08 -5.71 -21.41
C VAL A 455 -21.13 -6.88 -22.39
N LEU A 456 -20.22 -7.83 -22.24
CA LEU A 456 -20.15 -9.03 -23.07
C LEU A 456 -21.39 -9.93 -22.89
N GLU A 457 -21.83 -10.16 -21.64
CA GLU A 457 -23.07 -10.90 -21.35
C GLU A 457 -24.29 -10.26 -22.01
N LYS A 458 -24.37 -8.92 -21.96
CA LYS A 458 -25.44 -8.17 -22.62
C LYS A 458 -25.39 -8.28 -24.15
N SER A 459 -24.20 -8.20 -24.74
CA SER A 459 -24.00 -8.41 -26.18
C SER A 459 -24.46 -9.80 -26.60
N LEU A 460 -24.12 -10.84 -25.84
CA LEU A 460 -24.51 -12.24 -26.12
C LEU A 460 -26.02 -12.46 -26.03
N ARG A 461 -26.67 -11.83 -25.05
CA ARG A 461 -28.13 -11.88 -24.91
C ARG A 461 -28.85 -11.21 -26.09
N LYS A 462 -28.18 -10.31 -26.81
CA LYS A 462 -28.68 -9.59 -27.98
C LYS A 462 -28.29 -10.22 -29.31
N ASP A 463 -27.15 -10.90 -29.40
CA ASP A 463 -26.75 -11.71 -30.58
C ASP A 463 -27.70 -12.89 -30.83
N HIS A 464 -28.40 -13.37 -29.80
CA HIS A 464 -29.55 -14.29 -29.96
C HIS A 464 -30.79 -13.64 -30.61
N LYS A 465 -30.82 -12.30 -30.79
CA LYS A 465 -31.96 -11.56 -31.33
C LYS A 465 -31.69 -10.73 -32.59
N HIS A 466 -30.46 -10.27 -32.87
CA HIS A 466 -30.05 -9.80 -34.22
C HIS A 466 -28.55 -9.44 -34.24
N LYS A 467 -27.87 -9.70 -35.37
CA LYS A 467 -26.51 -9.21 -35.66
C LYS A 467 -26.56 -7.72 -35.96
N GLU A 468 -26.01 -6.89 -35.08
CA GLU A 468 -25.46 -5.60 -35.48
C GLU A 468 -24.32 -5.20 -34.55
N THR A 469 -23.17 -4.94 -35.17
CA THR A 469 -21.91 -4.57 -34.55
C THR A 469 -21.91 -3.10 -34.20
N ASP A 470 -22.18 -2.78 -32.93
CA ASP A 470 -21.81 -1.50 -32.36
C ASP A 470 -21.33 -1.68 -30.92
N LYS A 471 -20.34 -0.89 -30.49
CA LYS A 471 -19.76 -0.99 -29.13
C LYS A 471 -20.83 -0.61 -28.09
N GLU A 472 -21.56 -1.60 -27.58
CA GLU A 472 -22.70 -1.39 -26.70
C GLU A 472 -22.27 -0.82 -25.34
N LYS A 473 -22.66 0.43 -25.06
CA LYS A 473 -22.59 1.01 -23.71
C LYS A 473 -23.80 0.56 -22.89
N LEU A 474 -23.61 0.22 -21.61
CA LEU A 474 -24.73 0.00 -20.68
C LEU A 474 -25.70 1.18 -20.71
N THR A 475 -26.98 0.89 -20.91
CA THR A 475 -28.03 1.91 -21.12
C THR A 475 -28.48 2.46 -19.76
N TRP A 476 -29.01 3.69 -19.71
CA TRP A 476 -29.50 4.33 -18.47
C TRP A 476 -30.51 3.47 -17.69
N LYS A 477 -31.29 2.64 -18.39
CA LYS A 477 -32.25 1.69 -17.77
C LYS A 477 -31.58 0.57 -16.98
N ASP A 478 -30.35 0.18 -17.33
CA ASP A 478 -29.58 -0.85 -16.60
C ASP A 478 -28.82 -0.24 -15.41
N ARG A 479 -28.42 1.03 -15.52
CA ARG A 479 -27.70 1.74 -14.45
C ARG A 479 -28.62 2.31 -13.37
N PHE A 480 -29.86 2.67 -13.73
CA PHE A 480 -30.84 3.23 -12.80
C PHE A 480 -31.09 2.36 -11.55
N PRO A 481 -31.32 1.03 -11.65
CA PRO A 481 -31.48 0.20 -10.46
C PRO A 481 -30.20 0.16 -9.61
N ALA A 482 -29.00 0.14 -10.22
CA ALA A 482 -27.74 0.19 -9.48
C ALA A 482 -27.56 1.52 -8.72
N TYR A 483 -27.84 2.66 -9.37
CA TYR A 483 -27.82 3.97 -8.70
C TYR A 483 -28.86 4.08 -7.59
N LEU A 484 -30.06 3.53 -7.80
CA LEU A 484 -31.12 3.51 -6.78
C LEU A 484 -30.72 2.66 -5.59
N THR A 485 -30.17 1.45 -5.80
CA THR A 485 -29.66 0.59 -4.73
C THR A 485 -28.49 1.25 -3.99
N ASN A 486 -27.58 1.94 -4.68
CA ASN A 486 -26.50 2.68 -4.07
C ASN A 486 -27.03 3.84 -3.19
N PHE A 487 -27.97 4.63 -3.71
CA PHE A 487 -28.59 5.73 -2.98
C PHE A 487 -29.36 5.26 -1.74
N VAL A 488 -30.17 4.21 -1.88
CA VAL A 488 -30.89 3.59 -0.76
C VAL A 488 -29.90 3.01 0.26
N GLY A 489 -28.82 2.37 -0.20
CA GLY A 489 -27.77 1.84 0.66
C GLY A 489 -27.06 2.92 1.47
N ILE A 490 -26.71 4.05 0.85
CA ILE A 490 -26.08 5.19 1.55
C ILE A 490 -27.04 5.78 2.59
N ILE A 491 -28.31 6.01 2.24
CA ILE A 491 -29.31 6.52 3.19
C ILE A 491 -29.50 5.55 4.37
N PHE A 492 -29.56 4.25 4.10
CA PHE A 492 -29.67 3.24 5.14
C PHE A 492 -28.46 3.30 6.10
N MET A 493 -27.24 3.41 5.59
CA MET A 493 -26.04 3.54 6.42
C MET A 493 -26.05 4.82 7.25
N VAL A 494 -26.47 5.94 6.67
CA VAL A 494 -26.64 7.20 7.41
C VAL A 494 -27.68 7.02 8.52
N GLY A 495 -28.83 6.40 8.24
CA GLY A 495 -29.84 6.09 9.25
C GLY A 495 -29.31 5.20 10.38
N LEU A 496 -28.52 4.18 10.05
CA LEU A 496 -27.87 3.29 11.01
C LEU A 496 -26.91 4.04 11.94
N THR A 497 -26.14 5.00 11.41
CA THR A 497 -25.26 5.84 12.25
C THR A 497 -26.05 6.68 13.24
N PHE A 498 -27.17 7.30 12.82
CA PHE A 498 -28.04 8.05 13.72
C PHE A 498 -28.69 7.17 14.80
N ALA A 499 -29.12 5.96 14.43
CA ALA A 499 -29.68 5.00 15.38
C ALA A 499 -28.67 4.59 16.46
N ILE A 500 -27.41 4.37 16.06
CA ILE A 500 -26.31 4.06 16.99
C ILE A 500 -26.03 5.24 17.93
N VAL A 501 -25.89 6.45 17.39
CA VAL A 501 -25.66 7.66 18.22
C VAL A 501 -26.79 7.85 19.21
N PHE A 502 -28.04 7.67 18.76
CA PHE A 502 -29.21 7.71 19.63
C PHE A 502 -29.18 6.62 20.70
N GLY A 503 -28.77 5.39 20.34
CA GLY A 503 -28.56 4.30 21.29
C GLY A 503 -27.52 4.61 22.37
N VAL A 504 -26.40 5.23 22.01
CA VAL A 504 -25.37 5.67 22.97
C VAL A 504 -25.90 6.77 23.90
N ILE A 505 -26.73 7.68 23.40
CA ILE A 505 -27.40 8.71 24.22
C ILE A 505 -28.35 8.05 25.24
N ILE A 506 -29.18 7.09 24.82
CA ILE A 506 -30.07 6.34 25.73
C ILE A 506 -29.27 5.56 26.76
N TYR A 507 -28.18 4.89 26.34
CA TYR A 507 -27.27 4.19 27.24
C TYR A 507 -26.72 5.13 28.32
N ARG A 508 -26.26 6.34 27.93
CA ARG A 508 -25.75 7.34 28.87
C ARG A 508 -26.80 7.77 29.90
N ILE A 509 -28.02 8.07 29.44
CA ILE A 509 -29.11 8.49 30.33
C ILE A 509 -29.47 7.35 31.30
N SER A 510 -29.61 6.13 30.78
CA SER A 510 -30.00 4.95 31.57
C SER A 510 -28.95 4.55 32.60
N THR A 511 -27.66 4.54 32.22
CA THR A 511 -26.57 4.18 33.13
C THR A 511 -26.28 5.26 34.17
N ALA A 512 -26.42 6.54 33.80
CA ALA A 512 -26.37 7.64 34.77
C ALA A 512 -27.46 7.51 35.83
N ALA A 513 -28.69 7.20 35.41
CA ALA A 513 -29.79 6.96 36.34
C ALA A 513 -29.55 5.73 37.23
N ALA A 514 -29.11 4.61 36.65
CA ALA A 514 -28.85 3.37 37.39
C ALA A 514 -27.72 3.52 38.45
N LEU A 515 -26.62 4.18 38.09
CA LEU A 515 -25.49 4.41 39.01
C LEU A 515 -25.81 5.46 40.09
N ALA A 516 -26.67 6.44 39.79
CA ALA A 516 -27.18 7.37 40.79
C ALA A 516 -28.06 6.66 41.85
N ILE A 517 -28.77 5.60 41.46
CA ILE A 517 -29.61 4.79 42.36
C ILE A 517 -28.81 3.73 43.13
N SER A 518 -27.66 3.30 42.61
CA SER A 518 -26.84 2.23 43.22
C SER A 518 -26.49 2.49 44.68
N SER A 519 -26.49 1.44 45.50
CA SER A 519 -26.25 1.50 46.95
C SER A 519 -24.77 1.59 47.35
N THR A 520 -23.85 1.42 46.41
CA THR A 520 -22.40 1.47 46.65
C THR A 520 -21.88 2.91 46.66
N PRO A 521 -21.18 3.37 47.72
CA PRO A 521 -20.66 4.74 47.81
C PRO A 521 -19.71 5.12 46.67
N SER A 522 -18.87 4.17 46.23
CA SER A 522 -17.93 4.33 45.11
C SER A 522 -18.62 4.49 43.76
N GLY A 523 -19.81 3.90 43.59
CA GLY A 523 -20.63 4.07 42.38
C GLY A 523 -21.19 5.49 42.26
N ARG A 524 -21.57 6.11 43.39
CA ARG A 524 -22.15 7.46 43.45
C ARG A 524 -21.13 8.59 43.31
N SER A 525 -19.90 8.41 43.79
CA SER A 525 -18.86 9.46 43.73
C SER A 525 -18.26 9.65 42.34
N SER A 526 -18.28 8.60 41.51
CA SER A 526 -17.62 8.60 40.19
C SER A 526 -18.59 8.45 39.00
N VAL A 527 -19.91 8.60 39.21
CA VAL A 527 -20.95 8.41 38.17
C VAL A 527 -20.60 9.12 36.88
N ARG A 528 -20.22 10.41 36.97
CA ARG A 528 -19.93 11.24 35.79
C ARG A 528 -18.76 10.71 34.97
N VAL A 529 -17.66 10.33 35.62
CA VAL A 529 -16.45 9.84 34.95
C VAL A 529 -16.69 8.44 34.38
N THR A 530 -17.29 7.54 35.15
CA THR A 530 -17.57 6.17 34.70
C THR A 530 -18.52 6.15 33.50
N VAL A 531 -19.65 6.87 33.56
CA VAL A 531 -20.63 6.92 32.45
C VAL A 531 -20.04 7.56 31.20
N THR A 532 -19.24 8.61 31.36
CA THR A 532 -18.63 9.27 30.20
C THR A 532 -17.56 8.39 29.56
N ALA A 533 -16.69 7.76 30.35
CA ALA A 533 -15.64 6.87 29.86
C ALA A 533 -16.22 5.60 29.21
N THR A 534 -17.16 4.90 29.86
CA THR A 534 -17.76 3.69 29.28
C THR A 534 -18.55 4.00 28.01
N ALA A 535 -19.26 5.13 27.95
CA ALA A 535 -19.95 5.56 26.74
C ALA A 535 -18.99 5.86 25.58
N VAL A 536 -17.84 6.49 25.86
CA VAL A 536 -16.81 6.76 24.84
C VAL A 536 -16.21 5.45 24.32
N ILE A 537 -15.90 4.50 25.22
CA ILE A 537 -15.36 3.19 24.85
C ILE A 537 -16.36 2.41 24.00
N ILE A 538 -17.62 2.33 24.43
CA ILE A 538 -18.68 1.66 23.66
C ILE A 538 -18.85 2.32 22.29
N ASN A 539 -18.89 3.65 22.24
CA ASN A 539 -18.99 4.38 20.98
C ASN A 539 -17.81 4.08 20.05
N LEU A 540 -16.58 4.03 20.58
CA LEU A 540 -15.39 3.67 19.81
C LEU A 540 -15.48 2.25 19.23
N VAL A 541 -15.85 1.27 20.06
CA VAL A 541 -16.00 -0.13 19.62
C VAL A 541 -17.05 -0.26 18.53
N VAL A 542 -18.19 0.41 18.68
CA VAL A 542 -19.26 0.38 17.67
C VAL A 542 -18.81 1.04 16.36
N ILE A 543 -18.10 2.17 16.42
CA ILE A 543 -17.56 2.83 15.21
C ILE A 543 -16.58 1.91 14.47
N ILE A 544 -15.67 1.23 15.18
CA ILE A 544 -14.70 0.31 14.57
C ILE A 544 -15.42 -0.86 13.87
N ILE A 545 -16.42 -1.46 14.51
CA ILE A 545 -17.21 -2.54 13.91
C ILE A 545 -17.98 -2.03 12.68
N LEU A 546 -18.58 -0.84 12.79
CA LEU A 546 -19.35 -0.25 11.69
C LEU A 546 -18.46 0.08 10.49
N ASP A 547 -17.23 0.54 10.70
CA ASP A 547 -16.29 0.88 9.64
C ASP A 547 -15.93 -0.35 8.78
N GLU A 548 -15.67 -1.50 9.42
CA GLU A 548 -15.44 -2.77 8.72
C GLU A 548 -16.68 -3.25 7.94
N VAL A 549 -17.86 -3.17 8.57
CA VAL A 549 -19.13 -3.54 7.92
C VAL A 549 -19.41 -2.62 6.73
N TYR A 550 -19.23 -1.31 6.91
CA TYR A 550 -19.38 -0.33 5.84
C TYR A 550 -18.39 -0.58 4.71
N GLY A 551 -17.12 -0.87 5.03
CA GLY A 551 -16.10 -1.22 4.02
C GLY A 551 -16.49 -2.45 3.19
N CYS A 552 -17.09 -3.46 3.82
CA CYS A 552 -17.60 -4.64 3.11
C CYS A 552 -18.81 -4.30 2.21
N ILE A 553 -19.79 -3.57 2.74
CA ILE A 553 -20.99 -3.14 1.99
C ILE A 553 -20.60 -2.21 0.84
N ALA A 554 -19.68 -1.27 1.05
CA ALA A 554 -19.20 -0.34 0.05
C ALA A 554 -18.49 -1.07 -1.10
N ARG A 555 -17.66 -2.08 -0.79
CA ARG A 555 -17.05 -2.95 -1.81
C ARG A 555 -18.11 -3.68 -2.63
N TRP A 556 -19.09 -4.29 -1.96
CA TRP A 556 -20.20 -4.99 -2.60
C TRP A 556 -21.06 -4.06 -3.48
N LEU A 557 -21.45 -2.89 -2.97
CA LEU A 557 -22.22 -1.87 -3.71
C LEU A 557 -21.45 -1.31 -4.91
N THR A 558 -20.12 -1.27 -4.84
CA THR A 558 -19.28 -0.78 -5.95
C THR A 558 -19.05 -1.85 -7.03
N GLN A 559 -19.27 -3.13 -6.72
CA GLN A 559 -19.19 -4.23 -7.67
C GLN A 559 -20.51 -4.47 -8.45
N ILE A 560 -21.65 -4.11 -7.84
CA ILE A 560 -22.98 -4.12 -8.49
C ILE A 560 -23.00 -3.07 -9.61
#